data_AF-A0A1W9N043-F1
#
_entry.id   AF-A0A1W9N043-F1
#
_cell.length_a   1.000
_cell.length_b   1.000
_cell.length_c   1.000
_cell.angle_alpha   90.00
_cell.angle_beta   90.00
_cell.angle_gamma   90.00
#
_symmetry.space_group_name_H-M   'P 1'
#
loop_
_entity.id
_entity.type
_entity.pdbx_description
1 polymer ?
#
loop_
_entity_poly.entity_id
_entity_poly.type
_entity_poly.pdbx_seq_one_letter_code
_entity_poly.pdbx_strand_id
1 'polypeptide(L)' 'MKRDKKVGRNELCTCGSGKKYKKCCGK' A
#
# COMPACT_ATOMS: atom_id res chain seq x y z
N MET A 1 12.68 -17.34 -0.05
CA MET A 1 12.28 -16.25 -0.96
C MET A 1 11.04 -15.54 -0.40
N LYS A 2 11.21 -14.50 0.43
CA LYS A 2 10.06 -13.71 0.92
C LYS A 2 9.60 -12.81 -0.23
N ARG A 3 8.49 -13.18 -0.87
CA ARG A 3 7.75 -12.31 -1.79
C ARG A 3 7.21 -11.17 -0.92
N ASP A 4 7.96 -10.08 -0.87
CA ASP A 4 7.44 -8.78 -0.46
C ASP A 4 6.16 -8.59 -1.28
N LYS A 5 5.00 -8.75 -0.64
CA LYS A 5 3.70 -8.51 -1.27
C LYS A 5 3.68 -7.00 -1.49
N LYS A 6 4.26 -6.56 -2.61
CA LYS A 6 4.21 -5.18 -3.07
C LYS A 6 2.74 -4.82 -3.15
N VAL A 7 2.24 -4.16 -2.11
CA VAL A 7 0.85 -3.73 -2.07
C VAL A 7 0.64 -2.85 -3.30
N GLY A 8 -0.40 -3.16 -4.07
CA GLY A 8 -0.64 -2.45 -5.30
C GLY A 8 -0.79 -0.96 -5.00
N ARG A 9 -0.11 -0.09 -5.74
CA ARG A 9 -0.17 1.37 -5.55
C ARG A 9 -1.60 1.92 -5.55
N ASN A 10 -2.53 1.26 -6.23
CA ASN A 10 -3.93 1.64 -6.29
C ASN A 10 -4.80 1.02 -5.17
N GLU A 11 -4.30 0.03 -4.43
CA GLU A 11 -5.00 -0.61 -3.31
C GLU A 11 -5.04 0.30 -2.09
N LEU A 12 -5.87 -0.05 -1.10
CA LEU A 12 -5.91 0.65 0.17
C LEU A 12 -4.60 0.49 0.94
N CYS A 13 -4.19 1.54 1.64
CA CYS A 13 -3.00 1.51 2.48
C CYS A 13 -3.21 0.56 3.66
N THR A 14 -2.25 -0.34 3.88
CA THR A 14 -2.20 -1.23 5.04
C THR A 14 -2.00 -0.50 6.37
N CYS A 15 -1.68 0.80 6.33
CA CYS A 15 -1.54 1.67 7.49
C CYS A 15 -2.88 2.08 8.15
N GLY A 16 -4.02 1.62 7.63
CA GLY A 16 -5.33 1.88 8.23
C GLY A 16 -5.90 3.29 8.00
N SER A 17 -5.23 4.10 7.18
CA SER A 17 -5.64 5.49 6.92
C SER A 17 -6.82 5.64 5.95
N GLY A 18 -7.33 4.53 5.40
CA GLY A 18 -8.41 4.53 4.39
C GLY A 18 -8.03 5.13 3.02
N LYS A 19 -6.79 5.60 2.86
CA LYS A 19 -6.27 6.18 1.62
C LYS A 19 -5.66 5.11 0.74
N LYS A 20 -5.67 5.30 -0.59
CA LYS A 20 -4.91 4.45 -1.52
C LYS A 20 -3.41 4.50 -1.20
N TYR A 21 -2.71 3.38 -1.34
CA TYR A 21 -1.29 3.24 -0.99
C TYR A 21 -0.43 4.33 -1.66
N LYS A 22 -0.62 4.60 -2.96
CA LYS A 22 0.09 5.68 -3.70
C LYS A 22 -0.18 7.10 -3.19
N LYS A 23 -1.22 7.30 -2.39
CA LYS A 23 -1.58 8.60 -1.78
C LYS A 23 -1.28 8.64 -0.28
N CYS A 24 -0.66 7.59 0.27
CA CYS A 24 -0.36 7.46 1.69
C CYS A 24 1.10 7.04 1.90
N CYS A 25 1.38 5.77 2.20
CA CYS A 25 2.74 5.26 2.44
C CYS A 25 3.56 4.98 1.17
N GLY A 26 2.89 4.87 0.02
CA GLY A 26 3.51 4.70 -1.29
C GLY A 26 3.53 5.98 -2.12
N LYS A 27 3.33 7.13 -1.47
CA LYS A 27 3.55 8.45 -2.05
C LYS A 27 5.04 8.73 -2.13
#